data_AF-A0A096M1T1-F1
#
_entry.id   AF-A0A096M1T1-F1
#
_cell.length_a   1.000
_cell.length_b   1.000
_cell.length_c   1.000
_cell.angle_alpha   90.00
_cell.angle_beta   90.00
_cell.angle_gamma   90.00
#
_symmetry.space_group_name_H-M   'P 1'
#
loop_
_entity.id
_entity.type
_entity.pdbx_description
1 polymer ?
#
loop_
_entity_poly.entity_id
_entity_poly.type
_entity_poly.pdbx_seq_one_letter_code
_entity_poly.pdbx_strand_id
1 'polypeptide(L)'
;NNRYLISVLLTTNFDNFLYMKYYGLRNQGATCYLNSILQALFMTREFREAVKSCSKHHKDDINVQLNTLFESLKKKTSETTEVTKTLRIEKVYEQQDAGQYLEKILSDVSDEASKVFKGELIHRTVCDQCGSHTDDEVPFFFLSLPLMDSSNGNYSVEDGIQAFLK
;
A
#
# COMPACT_ATOMS: atom_id res chain seq x y z
N ASN A 1 -19.14 -9.11 -10.82
CA ASN A 1 -17.99 -9.81 -11.42
C ASN A 1 -16.70 -9.73 -10.58
N ASN A 2 -16.77 -9.68 -9.24
CA ASN A 2 -15.60 -9.41 -8.37
C ASN A 2 -15.13 -10.61 -7.51
N ARG A 3 -15.44 -11.85 -7.90
CA ARG A 3 -15.11 -13.03 -7.06
C ARG A 3 -13.67 -13.54 -7.22
N TYR A 4 -12.94 -13.11 -8.24
CA TYR A 4 -11.63 -13.70 -8.57
C TYR A 4 -10.45 -13.06 -7.80
N LEU A 5 -10.50 -11.75 -7.51
CA LEU A 5 -9.42 -11.06 -6.79
C LEU A 5 -9.23 -11.52 -5.34
N ILE A 6 -10.31 -12.01 -4.69
CA ILE A 6 -10.24 -12.52 -3.31
C ILE A 6 -9.56 -13.91 -3.26
N SER A 7 -9.61 -14.68 -4.35
CA SER A 7 -9.12 -16.08 -4.34
C SER A 7 -7.60 -16.22 -4.39
N VAL A 8 -6.88 -15.25 -4.97
CA VAL A 8 -5.43 -15.38 -5.22
C VAL A 8 -4.59 -15.13 -3.97
N LEU A 9 -5.13 -14.46 -2.95
CA LEU A 9 -4.42 -14.16 -1.70
C LEU A 9 -4.60 -15.21 -0.58
N LEU A 10 -5.30 -16.33 -0.84
CA LEU A 10 -5.76 -17.27 0.21
C LEU A 10 -5.09 -18.66 0.20
N THR A 11 -4.03 -18.89 -0.56
CA THR A 11 -3.49 -20.25 -0.78
C THR A 11 -2.22 -20.61 -0.02
N THR A 12 -2.04 -20.19 1.24
CA THR A 12 -1.13 -20.90 2.17
C THR A 12 -1.65 -20.96 3.62
N ASN A 13 -1.82 -22.20 4.12
CA ASN A 13 -2.06 -22.65 5.50
C ASN A 13 -3.50 -22.60 6.10
N PHE A 14 -4.32 -23.57 5.68
CA PHE A 14 -5.48 -24.14 6.40
C PHE A 14 -4.95 -25.10 7.50
N ASP A 15 -5.33 -25.01 8.78
CA ASP A 15 -6.48 -25.75 9.33
C ASP A 15 -6.95 -25.27 10.72
N ASN A 16 -6.61 -24.05 11.18
CA ASN A 16 -6.98 -23.60 12.54
C ASN A 16 -7.67 -22.23 12.63
N PHE A 17 -8.08 -21.63 11.50
CA PHE A 17 -8.85 -20.39 11.50
C PHE A 17 -10.34 -20.68 11.39
N LEU A 18 -11.02 -20.80 12.54
CA LEU A 18 -12.47 -20.62 12.62
C LEU A 18 -12.85 -19.34 11.84
N TYR A 19 -13.57 -19.51 10.73
CA TYR A 19 -14.32 -18.50 9.97
C TYR A 19 -13.98 -17.03 10.34
N MET A 20 -12.78 -16.56 9.98
CA MET A 20 -12.42 -15.14 10.13
C MET A 20 -13.30 -14.35 9.17
N LYS A 21 -14.38 -13.79 9.71
CA LYS A 21 -15.29 -12.96 8.94
C LYS A 21 -14.61 -11.62 8.64
N TYR A 22 -14.13 -11.46 7.42
CA TYR A 22 -13.62 -10.19 6.93
C TYR A 22 -14.78 -9.26 6.57
N TYR A 23 -14.62 -7.97 6.89
CA TYR A 23 -15.59 -6.94 6.57
C TYR A 23 -15.05 -5.98 5.51
N GLY A 24 -15.95 -5.49 4.67
CA GLY A 24 -15.60 -4.58 3.58
C GLY A 24 -15.57 -3.11 4.00
N LEU A 25 -15.19 -2.26 3.05
CA LEU A 25 -15.32 -0.81 3.13
C LEU A 25 -16.45 -0.34 2.23
N ARG A 26 -17.27 0.60 2.72
CA ARG A 26 -18.27 1.27 1.88
C ARG A 26 -17.55 2.21 0.91
N ASN A 27 -17.93 2.14 -0.36
CA ASN A 27 -17.41 3.05 -1.36
C ASN A 27 -18.11 4.40 -1.25
N GLN A 28 -17.34 5.49 -1.14
CA GLN A 28 -17.86 6.86 -1.01
C GLN A 28 -18.13 7.53 -2.37
N GLY A 29 -17.84 6.83 -3.47
CA GLY A 29 -18.00 7.31 -4.83
C GLY A 29 -17.03 6.60 -5.76
N ALA A 30 -16.00 7.31 -6.21
CA ALA A 30 -14.91 6.80 -7.01
C ALA A 30 -13.67 6.44 -6.16
N THR A 31 -13.86 6.08 -4.89
CA THR A 31 -12.77 5.83 -3.92
C THR A 31 -12.39 4.35 -3.78
N CYS A 32 -12.65 3.53 -4.80
CA CYS A 32 -12.30 2.11 -4.77
C CYS A 32 -10.79 1.86 -4.74
N TYR A 33 -9.98 2.75 -5.33
CA TYR A 33 -8.52 2.70 -5.24
C TYR A 33 -8.08 2.76 -3.77
N LEU A 34 -8.62 3.73 -3.01
CA LEU A 34 -8.32 3.92 -1.60
C LEU A 34 -8.80 2.73 -0.75
N ASN A 35 -10.03 2.24 -1.00
CA ASN A 35 -10.55 1.09 -0.29
C ASN A 35 -9.67 -0.15 -0.48
N SER A 36 -9.09 -0.32 -1.66
CA SER A 36 -8.21 -1.45 -1.98
C SER A 36 -6.89 -1.34 -1.23
N ILE A 37 -6.29 -0.14 -1.20
CA ILE A 37 -5.09 0.17 -0.40
C ILE A 37 -5.35 -0.09 1.09
N LEU A 38 -6.43 0.46 1.64
CA LEU A 38 -6.75 0.34 3.07
C LEU A 38 -7.01 -1.11 3.48
N GLN A 39 -7.62 -1.92 2.61
CA GLN A 39 -7.78 -3.36 2.86
C GLN A 39 -6.44 -4.10 2.81
N ALA A 40 -5.56 -3.80 1.86
CA ALA A 40 -4.22 -4.39 1.81
C ALA A 40 -3.40 -4.04 3.06
N LEU A 41 -3.37 -2.76 3.45
CA LEU A 41 -2.73 -2.30 4.69
C LEU A 41 -3.36 -2.94 5.93
N PHE A 42 -4.70 -3.06 5.96
CA PHE A 42 -5.41 -3.75 7.03
C PHE A 42 -5.08 -5.24 7.06
N MET A 43 -4.70 -5.90 5.98
CA MET A 43 -4.36 -7.32 6.01
C MET A 43 -2.93 -7.57 6.51
N THR A 44 -2.03 -6.59 6.39
CA THR A 44 -0.66 -6.65 6.94
C THR A 44 -0.64 -6.46 8.46
N ARG A 45 -0.35 -7.55 9.20
CA ARG A 45 -0.45 -7.57 10.67
C ARG A 45 0.51 -6.61 11.34
N GLU A 46 1.75 -6.62 10.88
CA GLU A 46 2.87 -5.82 11.38
C GLU A 46 2.54 -4.33 11.26
N PHE A 47 2.00 -3.94 10.10
CA PHE A 47 1.53 -2.57 9.87
C PHE A 47 0.41 -2.17 10.83
N ARG A 48 -0.63 -3.03 10.99
CA ARG A 48 -1.73 -2.76 11.93
C ARG A 48 -1.23 -2.60 13.37
N GLU A 49 -0.30 -3.45 13.80
CA GLU A 49 0.25 -3.42 15.15
C GLU A 49 1.07 -2.14 15.38
N ALA A 50 1.90 -1.74 14.41
CA ALA A 50 2.67 -0.50 14.46
C ALA A 50 1.76 0.75 14.49
N VAL A 51 0.77 0.82 13.61
CA VAL A 51 -0.23 1.91 13.61
C VAL A 51 -0.93 2.02 14.96
N LYS A 52 -1.31 0.88 15.57
CA LYS A 52 -1.94 0.86 16.90
C LYS A 52 -1.00 1.31 18.02
N SER A 53 0.29 0.96 17.98
CA SER A 53 1.24 1.41 19.01
C SER A 53 1.54 2.90 18.93
N CYS A 54 1.51 3.47 17.73
CA CYS A 54 1.87 4.85 17.45
C CYS A 54 0.66 5.80 17.38
N SER A 55 -0.58 5.29 17.47
CA SER A 55 -1.81 6.11 17.48
C SER A 55 -2.03 6.83 18.83
N LYS A 56 -1.04 7.62 19.26
CA LYS A 56 -1.10 8.44 20.46
C LYS A 56 -1.02 9.89 19.98
N HIS A 57 -2.04 10.68 20.29
CA HIS A 57 -2.16 12.13 20.03
C HIS A 57 -2.89 12.54 18.73
N HIS A 58 -3.70 13.59 18.88
CA HIS A 58 -4.48 14.35 17.89
C HIS A 58 -5.45 13.57 16.98
N LYS A 59 -6.70 14.06 16.89
CA LYS A 59 -7.72 13.47 16.01
C LYS A 59 -7.36 13.58 14.54
N ASP A 60 -6.54 14.54 14.14
CA ASP A 60 -6.21 14.75 12.72
C ASP A 60 -4.99 13.92 12.26
N ASP A 61 -4.40 13.11 13.15
CA ASP A 61 -3.29 12.21 12.83
C ASP A 61 -3.77 10.99 12.03
N ILE A 62 -3.09 10.66 10.93
CA ILE A 62 -3.43 9.53 10.08
C ILE A 62 -3.32 8.19 10.81
N ASN A 63 -2.38 8.01 11.74
CA ASN A 63 -2.25 6.80 12.55
C ASN A 63 -3.50 6.61 13.44
N VAL A 64 -4.04 7.70 13.99
CA VAL A 64 -5.28 7.66 14.79
C VAL A 64 -6.47 7.26 13.92
N GLN A 65 -6.58 7.80 12.71
CA GLN A 65 -7.69 7.49 11.81
C GLN A 65 -7.60 6.08 11.24
N LEU A 66 -6.40 5.62 10.86
CA LEU A 66 -6.18 4.24 10.41
C LEU A 66 -6.45 3.25 11.53
N ASN A 67 -5.96 3.48 12.76
CA ASN A 67 -6.25 2.60 13.90
C ASN A 67 -7.76 2.53 14.18
N THR A 68 -8.44 3.68 14.19
CA THR A 68 -9.90 3.74 14.38
C THR A 68 -10.64 2.94 13.31
N LEU A 69 -10.26 3.11 12.05
CA LEU A 69 -10.83 2.36 10.94
C LEU A 69 -10.56 0.85 11.08
N PHE A 70 -9.33 0.46 11.38
CA PHE A 70 -8.91 -0.94 11.50
C PHE A 70 -9.62 -1.65 12.67
N GLU A 71 -9.81 -0.98 13.80
CA GLU A 71 -10.59 -1.54 14.93
C GLU A 71 -12.08 -1.68 14.59
N SER A 72 -12.64 -0.80 13.75
CA SER A 72 -14.01 -0.95 13.24
C SER A 72 -14.12 -2.08 12.21
N LEU A 73 -13.16 -2.21 11.30
CA LEU A 73 -13.11 -3.24 10.25
C LEU A 73 -13.02 -4.67 10.81
N LYS A 74 -12.49 -4.85 12.01
CA LYS A 74 -12.54 -6.16 12.71
C LYS A 74 -13.95 -6.62 13.05
N LYS A 75 -14.92 -5.70 13.11
CA LYS A 75 -16.26 -5.93 13.68
C LYS A 75 -17.38 -5.75 12.67
N LYS A 76 -17.22 -4.87 11.68
CA LYS A 76 -18.28 -4.51 10.73
C LYS A 76 -17.75 -3.87 9.46
N THR A 77 -18.59 -3.87 8.43
CA THR A 77 -18.39 -3.04 7.24
C THR A 77 -18.31 -1.58 7.67
N SER A 78 -17.26 -0.87 7.27
CA SER A 78 -16.89 0.46 7.78
C SER A 78 -16.80 1.51 6.67
N GLU A 79 -16.83 2.78 7.05
CA GLU A 79 -16.72 3.94 6.15
C GLU A 79 -15.36 4.59 6.31
N THR A 80 -14.86 5.23 5.25
CA THR A 80 -13.52 5.83 5.20
C THR A 80 -13.51 7.35 5.38
N THR A 81 -14.60 7.95 5.88
CA THR A 81 -14.84 9.40 5.85
C THR A 81 -13.77 10.20 6.57
N GLU A 82 -13.33 9.74 7.74
CA GLU A 82 -12.29 10.45 8.47
C GLU A 82 -10.92 10.28 7.82
N VAL A 83 -10.65 9.12 7.21
CA VAL A 83 -9.40 8.89 6.46
C VAL A 83 -9.36 9.75 5.19
N THR A 84 -10.44 9.84 4.42
CA THR A 84 -10.51 10.69 3.23
C THR A 84 -10.37 12.16 3.60
N LYS A 85 -10.96 12.59 4.71
CA LYS A 85 -10.79 13.94 5.27
C LYS A 85 -9.35 14.24 5.68
N THR A 86 -8.70 13.35 6.43
CA THR A 86 -7.29 13.52 6.86
C THR A 86 -6.34 13.55 5.66
N LEU A 87 -6.60 12.73 4.63
CA LEU A 87 -5.82 12.72 3.40
C LEU A 87 -6.16 13.89 2.45
N ARG A 88 -7.12 14.76 2.81
CA ARG A 88 -7.59 15.90 2.02
C ARG A 88 -8.14 15.50 0.65
N ILE A 89 -8.85 14.37 0.59
CA ILE A 89 -9.57 13.91 -0.60
C ILE A 89 -10.91 14.62 -0.65
N GLU A 90 -10.93 15.82 -1.25
CA GLU A 90 -12.14 16.64 -1.35
C GLU A 90 -13.13 16.09 -2.41
N LYS A 91 -12.59 15.51 -3.48
CA LYS A 91 -13.36 15.04 -4.63
C LYS A 91 -13.52 13.52 -4.65
N VAL A 92 -14.32 13.00 -3.72
CA VAL A 92 -14.57 11.54 -3.60
C VAL A 92 -15.26 10.90 -4.81
N TYR A 93 -15.69 11.69 -5.80
CA TYR A 93 -16.31 11.21 -7.05
C TYR A 93 -15.33 11.16 -8.23
N GLU A 94 -14.06 11.55 -8.05
CA GLU A 94 -13.01 11.45 -9.06
C GLU A 94 -12.04 10.30 -8.72
N GLN A 95 -11.69 9.47 -9.72
CA GLN A 95 -10.66 8.44 -9.56
C GLN A 95 -9.28 9.09 -9.39
N GLN A 96 -8.41 8.46 -8.61
CA GLN A 96 -7.04 8.91 -8.36
C GLN A 96 -6.04 7.78 -8.53
N ASP A 97 -4.75 8.12 -8.60
CA ASP A 97 -3.67 7.15 -8.67
C ASP A 97 -3.50 6.40 -7.33
N ALA A 98 -3.57 5.08 -7.38
CA ALA A 98 -3.47 4.25 -6.17
C ALA A 98 -2.06 4.27 -5.56
N GLY A 99 -1.01 4.29 -6.39
CA GLY A 99 0.37 4.34 -5.93
C GLY A 99 0.66 5.64 -5.19
N GLN A 100 0.21 6.77 -5.74
CA GLN A 100 0.36 8.09 -5.11
C GLN A 100 -0.30 8.14 -3.72
N TYR A 101 -1.50 7.57 -3.57
CA TYR A 101 -2.17 7.56 -2.27
C TYR A 101 -1.59 6.54 -1.29
N LEU A 102 -1.04 5.43 -1.77
CA LEU A 102 -0.28 4.51 -0.94
C LEU A 102 0.96 5.21 -0.37
N GLU A 103 1.75 5.86 -1.24
CA GLU A 103 2.93 6.63 -0.83
C GLU A 103 2.56 7.76 0.13
N LYS A 104 1.48 8.49 -0.15
CA LYS A 104 0.98 9.53 0.77
C LYS A 104 0.65 8.97 2.14
N ILE A 105 -0.08 7.85 2.22
CA ILE A 105 -0.40 7.21 3.50
C ILE A 105 0.89 6.78 4.21
N LEU A 106 1.80 6.11 3.51
CA LEU A 106 3.03 5.60 4.09
C LEU A 106 4.03 6.70 4.50
N SER A 107 3.94 7.88 3.89
CA SER A 107 4.73 9.07 4.26
C SER A 107 4.14 9.83 5.45
N ASP A 108 2.81 9.77 5.63
CA ASP A 108 2.12 10.50 6.71
C ASP A 108 2.05 9.67 8.02
N VAL A 109 2.17 8.33 7.96
CA VAL A 109 2.17 7.46 9.17
C VAL A 109 3.49 7.50 9.92
N SER A 110 3.50 6.94 11.13
CA SER A 110 4.72 6.79 11.94
C SER A 110 5.82 5.99 11.23
N ASP A 111 7.08 6.29 11.54
CA ASP A 111 8.24 5.56 11.02
C ASP A 111 8.18 4.05 11.32
N GLU A 112 7.63 3.68 12.47
CA GLU A 112 7.43 2.28 12.83
C GLU A 112 6.43 1.56 11.93
N ALA A 113 5.43 2.28 11.41
CA ALA A 113 4.46 1.72 10.47
C ALA A 113 5.00 1.75 9.03
N SER A 114 5.62 2.87 8.61
CA SER A 114 6.13 3.03 7.24
C SER A 114 7.26 2.05 6.92
N LYS A 115 8.13 1.73 7.89
CA LYS A 115 9.24 0.78 7.71
C LYS A 115 8.82 -0.63 7.30
N VAL A 116 7.55 -1.01 7.52
CA VAL A 116 7.01 -2.32 7.10
C VAL A 116 7.04 -2.46 5.57
N PHE A 117 6.95 -1.35 4.84
CA PHE A 117 6.90 -1.31 3.38
C PHE A 117 8.09 -0.59 2.75
N LYS A 118 8.95 0.03 3.57
CA LYS A 118 10.08 0.84 3.10
C LYS A 118 11.24 -0.07 2.67
N GLY A 119 11.69 0.10 1.44
CA GLY A 119 12.96 -0.43 0.94
C GLY A 119 13.96 0.69 0.65
N GLU A 120 15.19 0.31 0.32
CA GLU A 120 16.27 1.23 -0.07
C GLU A 120 16.78 0.86 -1.46
N LEU A 121 16.92 1.85 -2.33
CA LEU A 121 17.55 1.75 -3.65
C LEU A 121 18.85 2.57 -3.63
N ILE A 122 19.86 2.07 -4.34
CA ILE A 122 21.09 2.82 -4.57
C ILE A 122 21.11 3.19 -6.05
N HIS A 123 21.03 4.48 -6.34
CA HIS A 123 21.21 5.00 -7.70
C HIS A 123 22.69 5.33 -7.91
N ARG A 124 23.37 4.51 -8.71
CA ARG A 124 24.78 4.70 -9.05
C ARG A 124 24.92 5.37 -10.40
N THR A 125 25.52 6.55 -10.43
CA THR A 125 25.94 7.22 -11.67
C THR A 125 27.44 7.00 -11.88
N VAL A 126 27.84 6.43 -13.01
CA VAL A 126 29.25 6.15 -13.33
C VAL A 126 29.71 7.05 -14.49
N CYS A 127 30.90 7.65 -14.38
CA CYS A 127 31.52 8.39 -15.48
C CYS A 127 32.25 7.43 -16.42
N ASP A 128 31.82 7.39 -17.68
CA ASP A 128 32.41 6.53 -18.71
C ASP A 128 33.88 6.85 -19.03
N GLN A 129 34.33 8.08 -18.77
CA GLN A 129 35.68 8.51 -19.14
C GLN A 129 36.74 8.18 -18.08
N CYS A 130 36.40 8.30 -16.80
CA CYS A 130 37.36 8.14 -15.69
C CYS A 130 36.99 7.05 -14.69
N GLY A 131 35.80 6.43 -14.81
CA GLY A 131 35.34 5.36 -13.93
C GLY A 131 34.93 5.80 -12.52
N SER A 132 34.94 7.11 -12.22
CA SER A 132 34.40 7.62 -10.96
C SER A 132 32.90 7.40 -10.88
N HIS A 133 32.35 7.22 -9.67
CA HIS A 133 30.92 7.07 -9.48
C HIS A 133 30.40 7.87 -8.29
N THR A 134 29.09 8.17 -8.32
CA THR A 134 28.32 8.70 -7.20
C THR A 134 27.17 7.76 -6.91
N ASP A 135 26.93 7.50 -5.63
CA ASP A 135 25.84 6.64 -5.15
C ASP A 135 24.86 7.51 -4.35
N ASP A 136 23.59 7.48 -4.74
CA ASP A 136 22.49 8.13 -4.01
C ASP A 136 21.58 7.06 -3.41
N GLU A 137 21.50 7.00 -2.08
CA GLU A 137 20.57 6.12 -1.35
C GLU A 137 19.18 6.75 -1.29
N VAL A 138 18.19 6.10 -1.91
CA VAL A 138 16.82 6.60 -2.03
C VAL A 138 15.84 5.59 -1.43
N PRO A 139 15.03 5.98 -0.44
CA PRO A 139 13.98 5.09 0.07
C PRO A 139 12.84 4.96 -0.94
N PHE A 140 12.20 3.80 -0.97
CA PHE A 140 11.01 3.57 -1.80
C PHE A 140 9.95 2.75 -1.05
N PHE A 141 8.69 2.87 -1.45
CA PHE A 141 7.58 2.07 -0.92
C PHE A 141 7.03 1.04 -1.92
N PHE A 142 7.19 1.30 -3.22
CA PHE A 142 6.84 0.36 -4.28
C PHE A 142 7.71 0.58 -5.51
N LEU A 143 7.80 -0.45 -6.36
CA LEU A 143 8.50 -0.39 -7.64
C LEU A 143 7.48 -0.32 -8.78
N SER A 144 7.57 0.72 -9.60
CA SER A 144 6.79 0.82 -10.83
C SER A 144 7.48 0.01 -11.93
N LEU A 145 7.05 -1.24 -12.09
CA LEU A 145 7.62 -2.13 -13.10
C LEU A 145 6.98 -1.83 -14.48
N PRO A 146 7.79 -1.51 -15.50
CA PRO A 146 7.24 -1.25 -16.83
C PRO A 146 6.74 -2.55 -17.46
N LEU A 147 5.55 -2.48 -18.08
CA LEU A 147 5.03 -3.57 -18.89
C LEU A 147 5.67 -3.49 -20.27
N MET A 148 6.68 -4.33 -20.52
CA MET A 148 7.39 -4.39 -21.79
C MET A 148 6.58 -5.16 -22.84
N ASP A 149 6.43 -4.62 -24.05
CA ASP A 149 5.74 -5.31 -25.16
C ASP A 149 6.40 -6.67 -25.44
N SER A 150 5.73 -7.75 -25.03
CA SER A 150 6.17 -9.10 -25.33
C SER A 150 5.40 -9.65 -26.52
N SER A 151 6.12 -10.22 -27.49
CA SER A 151 5.54 -10.79 -28.71
C SER A 151 4.53 -11.92 -28.44
N ASN A 152 4.59 -12.52 -27.24
CA ASN A 152 3.72 -13.60 -26.81
C ASN A 152 2.64 -13.17 -25.80
N GLY A 153 2.54 -11.88 -25.45
CA GLY A 153 1.55 -11.33 -24.51
C GLY A 153 1.72 -11.76 -23.04
N ASN A 154 2.79 -12.49 -22.72
CA ASN A 154 3.12 -12.90 -21.36
C ASN A 154 4.04 -11.86 -20.70
N TYR A 155 3.72 -11.49 -19.47
CA TYR A 155 4.51 -10.55 -18.66
C TYR A 155 5.03 -11.28 -17.42
N SER A 156 6.32 -11.14 -17.17
CA SER A 156 7.03 -11.74 -16.03
C SER A 156 7.40 -10.64 -15.05
N VAL A 157 7.12 -10.87 -13.76
CA VAL A 157 7.50 -9.92 -12.70
C VAL A 157 9.02 -9.92 -12.55
N GLU A 158 9.65 -11.09 -12.68
CA GLU A 158 11.10 -11.26 -12.66
C GLU A 158 11.76 -10.43 -13.77
N ASP A 159 11.19 -10.46 -14.98
CA ASP A 159 11.71 -9.67 -16.11
C ASP A 159 11.52 -8.16 -15.89
N GLY A 160 10.38 -7.76 -15.32
CA GLY A 160 10.11 -6.37 -14.96
C GLY A 160 11.10 -5.82 -13.93
N ILE A 161 11.43 -6.61 -12.90
CA ILE A 161 12.44 -6.25 -11.89
C ILE A 161 13.83 -6.17 -12.54
N GLN A 162 14.19 -7.15 -13.36
CA GLN A 162 15.46 -7.14 -14.10
C GLN A 162 15.59 -5.93 -15.03
N ALA A 163 14.51 -5.50 -15.67
CA ALA A 163 14.50 -4.31 -16.51
C ALA A 163 14.61 -3.02 -15.68
N PHE A 164 14.00 -2.97 -14.49
CA PHE A 164 14.06 -1.82 -13.60
C PHE A 164 15.45 -1.61 -12.98
N LEU A 165 16.17 -2.70 -12.66
CA LEU A 165 17.48 -2.66 -12.00
C LEU A 165 18.69 -2.52 -12.94
N LYS A 166 18.46 -2.44 -14.25
CA LYS A 166 19.50 -2.22 -15.26
C LYS A 166 19.88 -0.75 -15.34
#